data_AF-A0A833ASZ5-F1
#
_entry.id   AF-A0A833ASZ5-F1
#
_cell.length_a   1.000
_cell.length_b   1.000
_cell.length_c   1.000
_cell.angle_alpha   90.00
_cell.angle_beta   90.00
_cell.angle_gamma   90.00
#
_symmetry.space_group_name_H-M   'P 1'
#
loop_
_entity.id
_entity.type
_entity.pdbx_description
1 polymer ?
#
loop_
_entity_poly.entity_id
_entity_poly.type
_entity_poly.pdbx_seq_one_letter_code
_entity_poly.pdbx_strand_id
1 'polypeptide(L)'
;MIFESFRCSEVVPVLQTGIGNLKLLKELAMLKKKSIFISVVIFAITSSFALNCDDDKSPTKQTTSDPIGTWKLTQLTIVTDETIILSEFLLSQLGAYWTLELKSDHTFESHYNFEVTETETGTWNMSDNQLVLTFDTGGSETFDCSLDGDNLTLKWTALEAGVEEHLTGEFAKQ
;
A
#
# COMPACT_ATOMS: atom_id res chain seq x y z
N MET A 1 -32.04 -40.57 16.58
CA MET A 1 -32.71 -39.63 15.66
C MET A 1 -32.03 -38.27 15.85
N ILE A 2 -30.72 -38.24 15.60
CA ILE A 2 -30.01 -37.50 14.53
C ILE A 2 -30.23 -35.99 14.63
N PHE A 3 -29.36 -35.34 15.41
CA PHE A 3 -29.01 -33.93 15.29
C PHE A 3 -28.08 -33.80 14.08
N GLU A 4 -28.51 -33.11 13.03
CA GLU A 4 -27.66 -32.77 11.90
C GLU A 4 -26.67 -31.69 12.32
N SER A 5 -25.39 -31.98 12.11
CA SER A 5 -24.30 -31.06 12.35
C SER A 5 -24.30 -29.96 11.29
N PHE A 6 -24.28 -28.70 11.73
CA PHE A 6 -23.85 -27.59 10.90
C PHE A 6 -22.38 -27.83 10.55
N ARG A 7 -22.12 -28.26 9.31
CA ARG A 7 -20.80 -28.20 8.72
C ARG A 7 -20.45 -26.73 8.58
N CYS A 8 -19.41 -26.27 9.27
CA CYS A 8 -18.71 -25.04 8.94
C CYS A 8 -18.34 -25.14 7.45
N SER A 9 -19.00 -24.31 6.64
CA SER A 9 -18.63 -24.10 5.26
C SER A 9 -17.22 -23.52 5.25
N GLU A 10 -16.36 -24.14 4.46
CA GLU A 10 -14.99 -23.70 4.20
C GLU A 10 -15.03 -22.24 3.77
N VAL A 11 -14.29 -21.39 4.50
CA VAL A 11 -13.97 -20.03 4.08
C VAL A 11 -13.02 -20.18 2.90
N VAL A 12 -13.55 -20.05 1.69
CA VAL A 12 -12.76 -19.96 0.47
C VAL A 12 -11.97 -18.65 0.53
N PRO A 13 -10.63 -18.66 0.43
CA PRO A 13 -9.87 -17.43 0.26
C PRO A 13 -10.12 -16.90 -1.15
N VAL A 14 -11.12 -16.03 -1.31
CA VAL A 14 -11.30 -15.19 -2.50
C VAL A 14 -10.48 -13.93 -2.25
N LEU A 15 -9.17 -14.00 -2.44
CA LEU A 15 -8.26 -12.85 -2.54
C LEU A 15 -7.00 -13.32 -3.28
N GLN A 16 -7.12 -13.50 -4.59
CA GLN A 16 -5.97 -13.84 -5.43
C GLN A 16 -6.00 -13.17 -6.80
N THR A 17 -6.87 -12.16 -7.00
CA THR A 17 -7.11 -11.59 -8.33
C THR A 17 -6.64 -10.15 -8.53
N GLY A 18 -6.18 -9.43 -7.51
CA GLY A 18 -5.67 -8.05 -7.68
C GLY A 18 -4.13 -7.91 -7.73
N ILE A 19 -3.38 -8.98 -7.43
CA ILE A 19 -1.90 -8.94 -7.27
C ILE A 19 -1.23 -9.75 -8.37
N GLY A 20 -1.54 -9.43 -9.62
CA GLY A 20 -0.85 -9.97 -10.80
C GLY A 20 0.57 -9.42 -10.91
N ASN A 21 1.57 -10.28 -10.64
CA ASN A 21 3.00 -10.13 -10.90
C ASN A 21 3.72 -8.89 -10.35
N LEU A 22 3.74 -8.73 -9.02
CA LEU A 22 4.78 -7.92 -8.37
C LEU A 22 6.20 -8.39 -8.81
N LYS A 23 6.36 -9.68 -9.08
CA LYS A 23 7.55 -10.28 -9.67
C LYS A 23 8.07 -9.59 -10.95
N LEU A 24 7.21 -9.17 -11.88
CA LEU A 24 7.67 -8.50 -13.10
C LEU A 24 8.22 -7.10 -12.80
N LEU A 25 7.56 -6.35 -11.92
CA LEU A 25 8.05 -5.05 -11.47
C LEU A 25 9.39 -5.19 -10.74
N LYS A 26 9.55 -6.24 -9.92
CA LYS A 26 10.82 -6.55 -9.26
C LYS A 26 11.94 -6.87 -10.24
N GLU A 27 11.71 -7.79 -11.19
CA GLU A 27 12.69 -8.17 -12.20
C GLU A 27 13.13 -6.95 -13.04
N LEU A 28 12.19 -6.11 -13.46
CA LEU A 28 12.49 -4.88 -14.20
C LEU A 28 13.25 -3.84 -13.35
N ALA A 29 12.91 -3.71 -12.07
CA ALA A 29 13.62 -2.82 -11.14
C ALA A 29 15.06 -3.32 -10.86
N MET A 30 15.23 -4.62 -10.64
CA MET A 30 16.54 -5.25 -10.41
C MET A 30 17.44 -5.15 -11.65
N LEU A 31 16.89 -5.30 -12.86
CA LEU A 31 17.63 -5.14 -14.12
C LEU A 31 18.17 -3.71 -14.30
N LYS A 32 17.38 -2.67 -13.97
CA LYS A 32 17.83 -1.28 -14.03
C LYS A 32 18.85 -0.94 -12.94
N LYS A 33 18.68 -1.45 -11.72
CA LYS A 33 19.60 -1.26 -10.59
C LYS A 33 21.01 -1.77 -10.91
N LYS A 34 21.12 -2.91 -11.62
CA LYS A 34 22.42 -3.50 -12.00
C LYS A 34 23.22 -2.65 -13.01
N SER A 35 22.56 -1.77 -13.77
CA SER A 35 23.23 -0.85 -14.71
C SER A 35 23.70 0.47 -14.07
N ILE A 36 23.20 0.83 -12.89
CA ILE A 36 23.48 2.12 -12.23
C ILE A 36 24.56 1.98 -11.14
N PHE A 37 24.91 0.74 -10.75
CA PHE A 37 25.79 0.42 -9.62
C PHE A 37 27.29 0.72 -9.81
N ILE A 38 27.70 1.45 -10.86
CA ILE A 38 29.12 1.77 -11.12
C ILE A 38 29.51 3.21 -10.71
N SER A 39 28.59 4.12 -10.37
CA SER A 39 28.92 5.56 -10.30
C SER A 39 28.68 6.30 -8.97
N VAL A 40 28.50 5.63 -7.84
CA VAL A 40 28.36 6.33 -6.54
C VAL A 40 29.27 5.70 -5.48
N VAL A 41 30.57 5.92 -5.69
CA VAL A 41 31.62 5.63 -4.71
C VAL A 41 32.10 6.98 -4.18
N ILE A 42 31.92 7.17 -2.86
CA ILE A 42 32.58 8.13 -1.97
C ILE A 42 32.05 9.57 -2.01
N PHE A 43 31.12 9.87 -1.09
CA PHE A 43 31.13 11.14 -0.34
C PHE A 43 30.56 10.91 1.07
N ALA A 44 31.39 10.35 1.95
CA ALA A 44 31.12 10.20 3.37
C ALA A 44 31.89 11.28 4.14
N ILE A 45 31.20 12.35 4.54
CA ILE A 45 31.71 13.35 5.49
C ILE A 45 30.59 13.70 6.49
N THR A 46 30.73 13.12 7.68
CA THR A 46 30.45 13.64 9.04
C THR A 46 29.36 14.71 9.25
N SER A 47 28.48 14.46 10.23
CA SER A 47 28.35 15.32 11.41
C SER A 47 27.36 14.73 12.42
N SER A 48 27.86 14.35 13.59
CA SER A 48 27.08 14.03 14.77
C SER A 48 26.42 15.29 15.34
N PHE A 49 25.11 15.24 15.60
CA PHE A 49 24.49 16.01 16.68
C PHE A 49 23.45 15.13 17.38
N ALA A 50 23.72 14.87 18.65
CA ALA A 50 22.75 14.38 19.61
C ALA A 50 21.96 15.57 20.16
N LEU A 51 20.63 15.43 20.27
CA LEU A 51 19.83 16.16 21.26
C LEU A 51 18.72 15.25 21.79
N ASN A 52 18.76 15.09 23.12
CA ASN A 52 17.65 14.67 23.98
C ASN A 52 16.39 15.48 23.68
N CYS A 53 15.24 14.81 23.69
CA CYS A 53 14.00 15.43 24.14
C CYS A 53 13.11 14.34 24.77
N ASP A 54 13.21 14.22 26.09
CA ASP A 54 12.08 13.77 26.92
C ASP A 54 11.03 14.87 26.85
N ASP A 55 9.80 14.52 26.46
CA ASP A 55 8.62 15.17 27.04
C ASP A 55 7.38 14.29 26.82
N ASP A 56 6.75 14.05 27.96
CA ASP A 56 5.50 13.36 28.25
C ASP A 56 4.36 13.90 27.35
N LYS A 57 3.92 13.11 26.37
CA LYS A 57 2.70 13.40 25.60
C LYS A 57 1.64 12.38 25.94
N SER A 58 0.73 12.80 26.83
CA SER A 58 -0.61 12.21 26.93
C SER A 58 -1.21 12.07 25.53
N PRO A 59 -1.83 10.92 25.19
CA PRO A 59 -2.32 10.69 23.84
C PRO A 59 -3.46 11.67 23.56
N THR A 60 -3.13 12.73 22.84
CA THR A 60 -4.14 13.59 22.22
C THR A 60 -4.82 12.69 21.21
N LYS A 61 -6.09 12.36 21.44
CA LYS A 61 -6.92 11.65 20.47
C LYS A 61 -6.76 12.40 19.15
N GLN A 62 -6.00 11.82 18.21
CA GLN A 62 -5.93 12.32 16.85
C GLN A 62 -7.37 12.38 16.38
N THR A 63 -7.83 13.59 16.07
CA THR A 63 -9.04 13.73 15.28
C THR A 63 -8.62 13.24 13.92
N THR A 64 -8.89 11.97 13.63
CA THR A 64 -8.60 11.35 12.34
C THR A 64 -9.33 12.19 11.31
N SER A 65 -8.61 13.04 10.58
CA SER A 65 -9.19 13.73 9.45
C SER A 65 -9.60 12.66 8.44
N ASP A 66 -10.85 12.71 7.98
CA ASP A 66 -11.31 11.72 7.01
C ASP A 66 -10.43 11.78 5.75
N PRO A 67 -10.05 10.63 5.17
CA PRO A 67 -9.13 10.55 4.03
C PRO A 67 -9.82 10.92 2.70
N ILE A 68 -10.83 11.78 2.74
CA ILE A 68 -11.64 12.16 1.57
C ILE A 68 -10.78 12.94 0.57
N GLY A 69 -10.82 12.50 -0.68
CA GLY A 69 -10.10 13.10 -1.80
C GLY A 69 -9.63 12.07 -2.82
N THR A 70 -8.93 12.56 -3.84
CA THR A 70 -8.24 11.75 -4.84
C THR A 70 -6.77 11.65 -4.50
N TRP A 71 -6.26 10.44 -4.38
CA TRP A 71 -4.91 10.11 -3.95
C TRP A 71 -4.16 9.43 -5.08
N LYS A 72 -2.99 9.93 -5.46
CA LYS A 72 -2.14 9.33 -6.48
C LYS A 72 -0.90 8.73 -5.86
N LEU A 73 -0.59 7.48 -6.18
CA LEU A 73 0.62 6.80 -5.75
C LEU A 73 1.86 7.52 -6.30
N THR A 74 2.74 7.96 -5.41
CA THR A 74 4.01 8.63 -5.73
C THR A 74 5.22 7.77 -5.37
N GLN A 75 5.09 6.82 -4.45
CA GLN A 75 6.14 5.88 -4.12
C GLN A 75 5.57 4.53 -3.68
N LEU A 76 6.18 3.44 -4.15
CA LEU A 76 5.90 2.09 -3.68
C LEU A 76 7.17 1.47 -3.10
N THR A 77 7.13 1.10 -1.82
CA THR A 77 8.18 0.33 -1.16
C THR A 77 7.71 -1.11 -1.02
N ILE A 78 8.55 -2.05 -1.45
CA ILE A 78 8.31 -3.49 -1.35
C ILE A 78 9.43 -4.08 -0.48
N VAL A 79 9.07 -4.72 0.61
CA VAL A 79 10.00 -5.37 1.54
C VAL A 79 9.83 -6.87 1.44
N THR A 80 10.86 -7.52 0.87
CA THR A 80 11.09 -8.97 0.93
C THR A 80 12.46 -9.21 1.57
N ASP A 81 13.29 -10.11 1.03
CA ASP A 81 14.71 -10.26 1.44
C ASP A 81 15.53 -8.99 1.20
N GLU A 82 15.14 -8.18 0.22
CA GLU A 82 15.67 -6.85 -0.06
C GLU A 82 14.55 -5.82 -0.06
N THR A 83 14.88 -4.57 0.26
CA THR A 83 13.96 -3.43 0.09
C THR A 83 14.09 -2.85 -1.30
N ILE A 84 12.98 -2.81 -2.04
CA ILE A 84 12.85 -2.18 -3.34
C ILE A 84 11.98 -0.93 -3.19
N ILE A 85 12.48 0.22 -3.65
CA ILE A 85 11.73 1.48 -3.63
C ILE A 85 11.53 1.92 -5.08
N LEU A 86 10.27 2.08 -5.47
CA LEU A 86 9.85 2.57 -6.78
C LEU A 86 9.31 3.98 -6.61
N SER A 87 10.07 4.98 -7.04
CA SER A 87 9.60 6.37 -7.08
C SER A 87 8.59 6.58 -8.20
N GLU A 88 7.87 7.70 -8.18
CA GLU A 88 6.90 8.10 -9.21
C GLU A 88 7.49 8.01 -10.62
N PHE A 89 8.74 8.46 -10.79
CA PHE A 89 9.43 8.36 -12.07
C PHE A 89 9.62 6.91 -12.52
N LEU A 90 10.02 6.01 -11.60
CA LEU A 90 10.19 4.60 -11.92
C LEU A 90 8.85 3.91 -12.20
N LEU A 91 7.82 4.21 -11.41
CA LEU A 91 6.45 3.72 -11.62
C LEU A 91 5.95 4.11 -13.02
N SER A 92 6.07 5.40 -13.38
CA SER A 92 5.76 5.91 -14.73
C SER A 92 6.52 5.16 -15.83
N GLN A 93 7.83 4.91 -15.65
CA GLN A 93 8.64 4.18 -16.62
C GLN A 93 8.25 2.70 -16.76
N LEU A 94 7.57 2.14 -15.77
CA LEU A 94 7.02 0.79 -15.78
C LEU A 94 5.57 0.76 -16.28
N GLY A 95 4.97 1.92 -16.56
CA GLY A 95 3.53 2.05 -16.85
C GLY A 95 2.66 1.76 -15.63
N ALA A 96 3.26 1.72 -14.44
CA ALA A 96 2.59 1.41 -13.20
C ALA A 96 1.97 2.68 -12.58
N TYR A 97 0.72 2.59 -12.13
CA TYR A 97 0.04 3.68 -11.44
C TYR A 97 -1.04 3.15 -10.50
N TRP A 98 -1.41 3.97 -9.54
CA TRP A 98 -2.60 3.76 -8.72
C TRP A 98 -3.15 5.12 -8.29
N THR A 99 -4.44 5.32 -8.56
CA THR A 99 -5.25 6.44 -8.10
C THR A 99 -6.41 5.89 -7.27
N LEU A 100 -6.58 6.40 -6.07
CA LEU A 100 -7.65 6.03 -5.14
C LEU A 100 -8.48 7.27 -4.82
N GLU A 101 -9.77 7.25 -5.16
CA GLU A 101 -10.72 8.29 -4.80
C GLU A 101 -11.60 7.81 -3.65
N LEU A 102 -11.53 8.50 -2.51
CA LEU A 102 -12.39 8.25 -1.34
C LEU A 102 -13.42 9.38 -1.25
N LYS A 103 -14.69 9.06 -1.49
CA LYS A 103 -15.80 10.03 -1.57
C LYS A 103 -16.44 10.23 -0.20
N SER A 104 -17.03 11.41 0.03
CA SER A 104 -17.66 11.77 1.30
C SER A 104 -18.92 10.98 1.65
N ASP A 105 -19.47 10.23 0.69
CA ASP A 105 -20.62 9.33 0.88
C ASP A 105 -20.19 7.90 1.25
N HIS A 106 -18.93 7.71 1.65
CA HIS A 106 -18.32 6.42 1.98
C HIS A 106 -18.23 5.43 0.81
N THR A 107 -18.27 5.93 -0.43
CA THR A 107 -17.94 5.13 -1.62
C THR A 107 -16.52 5.42 -2.11
N PHE A 108 -15.89 4.45 -2.78
CA PHE A 108 -14.59 4.64 -3.40
C PHE A 108 -14.56 4.22 -4.86
N GLU A 109 -13.58 4.76 -5.57
CA GLU A 109 -13.20 4.35 -6.92
C GLU A 109 -11.67 4.24 -6.98
N SER A 110 -11.17 3.10 -7.41
CA SER A 110 -9.74 2.81 -7.50
C SER A 110 -9.39 2.49 -8.94
N HIS A 111 -8.40 3.18 -9.49
CA HIS A 111 -7.86 2.92 -10.83
C HIS A 111 -6.38 2.60 -10.69
N TYR A 112 -5.97 1.42 -11.13
CA TYR A 112 -4.57 1.04 -11.06
C TYR A 112 -4.14 0.23 -12.26
N ASN A 113 -2.83 0.23 -12.48
CA ASN A 113 -2.16 -0.66 -13.40
C ASN A 113 -0.84 -1.07 -12.75
N PHE A 114 -0.71 -2.35 -12.43
CA PHE A 114 0.59 -2.96 -12.09
C PHE A 114 0.97 -4.07 -13.08
N GLU A 115 0.00 -4.50 -13.90
CA GLU A 115 0.17 -5.45 -15.01
C GLU A 115 -1.02 -5.31 -15.98
N VAL A 116 -2.23 -5.29 -15.42
CA VAL A 116 -3.50 -5.04 -16.11
C VAL A 116 -4.10 -3.75 -15.57
N THR A 117 -4.73 -2.98 -16.45
CA THR A 117 -5.53 -1.83 -16.03
C THR A 117 -6.84 -2.32 -15.46
N GLU A 118 -7.08 -2.02 -14.18
CA GLU A 118 -8.28 -2.41 -13.46
C GLU A 118 -8.92 -1.16 -12.83
N THR A 119 -10.25 -1.22 -12.75
CA THR A 119 -11.06 -0.25 -12.04
C THR A 119 -11.89 -1.02 -11.03
N GLU A 120 -11.78 -0.62 -9.77
CA GLU A 120 -12.52 -1.21 -8.66
C GLU A 120 -13.38 -0.15 -7.98
N THR A 121 -14.58 -0.55 -7.55
CA THR A 121 -15.51 0.30 -6.83
C THR A 121 -16.03 -0.42 -5.60
N GLY A 122 -16.53 0.36 -4.65
CA GLY A 122 -17.19 -0.18 -3.49
C GLY A 122 -17.39 0.86 -2.39
N THR A 123 -17.39 0.39 -1.15
CA THR A 123 -17.50 1.25 0.03
C THR A 123 -16.20 1.24 0.83
N TRP A 124 -15.94 2.34 1.54
CA TRP A 124 -14.78 2.44 2.42
C TRP A 124 -15.21 2.83 3.83
N ASN A 125 -14.44 2.37 4.80
CA ASN A 125 -14.56 2.79 6.19
C ASN A 125 -13.17 3.00 6.78
N MET A 126 -13.04 3.96 7.68
CA MET A 126 -11.81 4.19 8.43
C MET A 126 -12.09 4.10 9.92
N SER A 127 -11.34 3.26 10.62
CA SER A 127 -11.38 3.17 12.08
C SER A 127 -9.96 3.15 12.59
N ASP A 128 -9.69 3.99 13.59
CA ASP A 128 -8.36 4.18 14.15
C ASP A 128 -7.34 4.52 13.05
N ASN A 129 -6.45 3.59 12.73
CA ASN A 129 -5.42 3.70 11.71
C ASN A 129 -5.59 2.64 10.63
N GLN A 130 -6.82 2.17 10.38
CA GLN A 130 -7.11 1.18 9.37
C GLN A 130 -8.13 1.70 8.36
N LEU A 131 -7.78 1.62 7.08
CA LEU A 131 -8.67 1.84 5.96
C LEU A 131 -9.14 0.47 5.48
N VAL A 132 -10.45 0.27 5.44
CA VAL A 132 -11.06 -0.96 4.91
C VAL A 132 -11.80 -0.60 3.64
N LEU A 133 -11.44 -1.25 2.53
CA LEU A 133 -12.13 -1.17 1.25
C LEU A 133 -12.96 -2.44 1.08
N THR A 134 -14.27 -2.29 0.87
CA THR A 134 -15.19 -3.40 0.57
C THR A 134 -15.65 -3.29 -0.87
N PHE A 135 -15.27 -4.26 -1.70
CA PHE A 135 -15.47 -4.19 -3.15
C PHE A 135 -16.88 -4.63 -3.55
N ASP A 136 -17.44 -3.97 -4.57
CA ASP A 136 -18.75 -4.34 -5.15
C ASP A 136 -18.72 -5.72 -5.81
N THR A 137 -17.56 -6.14 -6.31
CA THR A 137 -17.29 -7.47 -6.85
C THR A 137 -17.21 -8.55 -5.76
N GLY A 138 -17.19 -8.14 -4.49
CA GLY A 138 -17.08 -9.00 -3.32
C GLY A 138 -15.66 -9.03 -2.76
N GLY A 139 -15.56 -9.36 -1.46
CA GLY A 139 -14.30 -9.31 -0.72
C GLY A 139 -14.04 -7.96 -0.07
N SER A 140 -12.95 -7.89 0.68
CA SER A 140 -12.51 -6.67 1.35
C SER A 140 -11.00 -6.68 1.57
N GLU A 141 -10.38 -5.51 1.49
CA GLU A 141 -8.98 -5.30 1.81
C GLU A 141 -8.84 -4.31 2.97
N THR A 142 -7.92 -4.61 3.88
CA THR A 142 -7.61 -3.77 5.03
C THR A 142 -6.18 -3.28 4.91
N PHE A 143 -6.01 -1.97 5.04
CA PHE A 143 -4.73 -1.29 5.01
C PHE A 143 -4.47 -0.65 6.36
N ASP A 144 -3.27 -0.84 6.90
CA ASP A 144 -2.79 0.08 7.94
C ASP A 144 -2.49 1.41 7.25
N CYS A 145 -3.03 2.50 7.78
CA CYS A 145 -2.99 3.80 7.14
C CYS A 145 -2.53 4.91 8.10
N SER A 146 -1.90 5.91 7.51
CA SER A 146 -1.59 7.17 8.20
C SER A 146 -1.81 8.33 7.24
N LEU A 147 -2.40 9.40 7.76
CA LEU A 147 -2.71 10.60 7.02
C LEU A 147 -1.96 11.78 7.64
N ASP A 148 -1.19 12.50 6.83
CA ASP A 148 -0.45 13.70 7.23
C ASP A 148 -0.62 14.79 6.17
N GLY A 149 -1.62 15.65 6.38
CA GLY A 149 -2.01 16.69 5.42
C GLY A 149 -2.43 16.11 4.07
N ASP A 150 -1.64 16.41 3.04
CA ASP A 150 -1.86 15.96 1.66
C ASP A 150 -1.12 14.66 1.33
N ASN A 151 -0.62 13.94 2.35
CA ASN A 151 0.02 12.64 2.19
C ASN A 151 -0.80 11.53 2.86
N LEU A 152 -1.15 10.51 2.09
CA LEU A 152 -1.74 9.27 2.59
C LEU A 152 -0.70 8.15 2.44
N THR A 153 -0.43 7.43 3.52
CA THR A 153 0.38 6.20 3.48
C THR A 153 -0.52 5.01 3.74
N LEU A 154 -0.45 4.00 2.86
CA LEU A 154 -1.11 2.71 3.03
C LEU A 154 -0.05 1.62 3.15
N LYS A 155 -0.26 0.68 4.07
CA LYS A 155 0.58 -0.50 4.27
C LYS A 155 -0.29 -1.74 4.21
N TRP A 156 0.17 -2.75 3.48
CA TRP A 156 -0.51 -4.02 3.34
C TRP A 156 0.49 -5.14 3.12
N THR A 157 0.03 -6.37 3.26
CA THR A 157 0.81 -7.57 2.96
C THR A 157 0.20 -8.25 1.74
N ALA A 158 1.05 -8.55 0.75
CA ALA A 158 0.69 -9.40 -0.38
C ALA A 158 1.26 -10.80 -0.19
N LEU A 159 0.55 -11.81 -0.70
CA LEU A 159 1.05 -13.18 -0.79
C LEU A 159 1.32 -13.50 -2.26
N GLU A 160 2.60 -13.56 -2.65
CA GLU A 160 3.01 -13.95 -4.00
C GLU A 160 3.75 -15.29 -3.95
N ALA A 161 3.20 -16.30 -4.63
CA ALA A 161 3.77 -17.66 -4.67
C ALA A 161 4.08 -18.27 -3.28
N GLY A 162 3.31 -17.90 -2.25
CA GLY A 162 3.50 -18.36 -0.87
C GLY A 162 4.55 -17.58 -0.08
N VAL A 163 5.07 -16.48 -0.61
CA VAL A 163 5.95 -15.53 0.09
C VAL A 163 5.13 -14.32 0.49
N GLU A 164 5.21 -13.95 1.77
CA GLU A 164 4.65 -12.71 2.28
C GLU A 164 5.56 -11.53 1.91
N GLU A 165 4.96 -10.49 1.36
CA GLU A 165 5.64 -9.27 0.96
C GLU A 165 4.96 -8.10 1.66
N HIS A 166 5.73 -7.27 2.35
CA HIS A 166 5.19 -6.08 2.99
C HIS A 166 5.34 -4.88 2.07
N LEU A 167 4.22 -4.26 1.74
CA LEU A 167 4.16 -3.12 0.85
C LEU A 167 3.82 -1.85 1.62
N THR A 168 4.37 -0.74 1.15
CA THR A 168 4.01 0.60 1.60
C THR A 168 3.85 1.50 0.39
N GLY A 169 2.64 2.00 0.18
CA GLY A 169 2.31 2.98 -0.83
C GLY A 169 2.21 4.36 -0.20
N GLU A 170 2.97 5.31 -0.72
CA GLU A 170 2.82 6.73 -0.39
C GLU A 170 2.04 7.40 -1.51
N PHE A 171 1.01 8.14 -1.14
CA PHE A 171 0.11 8.81 -2.04
C PHE A 171 0.06 10.29 -1.74
N ALA A 172 0.05 11.10 -2.78
CA ALA A 172 -0.17 12.54 -2.69
C ALA A 172 -1.61 12.87 -3.10
N LYS A 173 -2.22 13.83 -2.41
CA LYS A 173 -3.52 14.37 -2.78
C LYS A 173 -3.44 15.13 -4.11
N GLN A 174 -4.43 14.97 -4.98
CA GLN A 174 -4.53 15.66 -6.27
C GLN A 174 -5.35 16.95 -6.21
#